data_AF-U4QZ71-F1
#
_entry.id   AF-U4QZ71-F1
#
_cell.length_a   1.000
_cell.length_b   1.000
_cell.length_c   1.000
_cell.angle_alpha   90.00
_cell.angle_beta   90.00
_cell.angle_gamma   90.00
#
_symmetry.space_group_name_H-M   'P 1'
#
loop_
_entity.id
_entity.type
_entity.pdbx_description
1 polymer ?
#
loop_
_entity_poly.entity_id
_entity_poly.type
_entity_poly.pdbx_seq_one_letter_code
_entity_poly.pdbx_strand_id
1 'polypeptide(L)'
;MSIWYLLVNTLFSTLSAILVYVFLKVNFGFNCSRNRLLVFLALFGFINGAMSTAWTQLIEMPNELQFIKPIIIMLLSIESIRFVLKVDWSKTVLSLFIIMIATGVGNFVAPVLFNSLGLGITTKSVSENVTLYFLVNIVIHTIAAIIIFIYPVFSRLKKVKNFKSISVLLGITILVMVFNNSIYFSRNISVFSSIMALLSSLLFFITVIILINKYQKSEELKEEQRQQIFYNESLSNTLQELRRVKHDQNNHLSVLNYMIQNKKCDEAIKYISEISATINTINTTIYNIKNVALFAIISSKMDMAESSGIEIDLKTLGVIDSIPNIKVSDLCEIIGIFLDNAIEAAQLSDKKTVGVNIFSFDTCIDIKISNSCDNMPPMGRIKEDGFSIKGEDRGHGLAIAEKILSKYKTVLNSTMYDDIENKFIQAIKIERHI
;
A
#
# COMPACT_ATOMS: atom_id res chain seq x y z
N MET A 1 46.96 -14.94 16.02
CA MET A 1 45.98 -14.18 15.22
C MET A 1 46.74 -13.15 14.39
N SER A 2 46.73 -13.25 13.06
CA SER A 2 47.37 -12.22 12.23
C SER A 2 46.46 -11.00 12.18
N ILE A 3 46.93 -9.90 12.78
CA ILE A 3 46.24 -8.58 12.84
C ILE A 3 45.72 -8.15 11.48
N TRP A 4 46.43 -8.52 10.41
CA TRP A 4 46.06 -8.18 9.03
C TRP A 4 44.72 -8.77 8.60
N TYR A 5 44.40 -10.03 8.94
CA TYR A 5 43.09 -10.61 8.59
C TYR A 5 41.96 -9.96 9.36
N LEU A 6 42.21 -9.55 10.62
CA LEU A 6 41.22 -8.81 11.40
C LEU A 6 40.90 -7.47 10.73
N LEU A 7 41.93 -6.71 10.34
CA LEU A 7 41.76 -5.44 9.64
C LEU A 7 40.98 -5.61 8.32
N VAL A 8 41.35 -6.60 7.51
CA VAL A 8 40.67 -6.89 6.24
C VAL A 8 39.20 -7.27 6.47
N ASN A 9 38.93 -8.22 7.36
CA ASN A 9 37.57 -8.67 7.67
C ASN A 9 36.69 -7.55 8.23
N THR A 10 37.24 -6.72 9.13
CA THR A 10 36.52 -5.58 9.70
C THR A 10 36.22 -4.54 8.62
N LEU A 11 37.19 -4.21 7.75
CA LEU A 11 36.97 -3.28 6.65
C LEU A 11 35.84 -3.74 5.71
N PHE A 12 35.87 -4.97 5.23
CA PHE A 12 34.84 -5.46 4.31
C PHE A 12 33.49 -5.67 5.00
N SER A 13 33.47 -5.99 6.30
CA SER A 13 32.25 -5.99 7.09
C SER A 13 31.67 -4.57 7.25
N THR A 14 32.49 -3.54 7.43
CA THR A 14 32.01 -2.14 7.41
C THR A 14 31.44 -1.75 6.05
N LEU A 15 32.06 -2.21 4.95
CA LEU A 15 31.55 -1.97 3.60
C LEU A 15 30.19 -2.63 3.39
N SER A 16 30.02 -3.86 3.87
CA SER A 16 28.72 -4.53 3.90
C SER A 16 27.68 -3.72 4.69
N ALA A 17 28.04 -3.15 5.84
CA ALA A 17 27.16 -2.27 6.61
C ALA A 17 26.75 -1.01 5.83
N ILE A 18 27.68 -0.39 5.08
CA ILE A 18 27.37 0.75 4.19
C ILE A 18 26.33 0.32 3.15
N LEU A 19 26.53 -0.85 2.51
CA LEU A 19 25.59 -1.39 1.53
C LEU A 19 24.21 -1.67 2.13
N VAL A 20 24.12 -2.15 3.38
CA VAL A 20 22.84 -2.32 4.12
C VAL A 20 22.14 -0.98 4.19
N TYR A 21 22.85 0.04 4.67
CA TYR A 21 22.29 1.36 4.86
C TYR A 21 21.83 1.98 3.55
N VAL A 22 22.64 1.89 2.48
CA VAL A 22 22.29 2.38 1.14
C VAL A 22 21.02 1.68 0.63
N PHE A 23 20.94 0.35 0.75
CA PHE A 23 19.76 -0.40 0.33
C PHE A 23 18.51 0.05 1.08
N LEU A 24 18.59 0.21 2.41
CA LEU A 24 17.49 0.67 3.25
C LEU A 24 17.05 2.09 2.88
N LYS A 25 18.01 3.00 2.66
CA LYS A 25 17.75 4.39 2.29
C LYS A 25 17.05 4.49 0.94
N VAL A 26 17.54 3.77 -0.07
CA VAL A 26 17.01 3.87 -1.43
C VAL A 26 15.66 3.17 -1.59
N ASN A 27 15.46 2.00 -0.97
CA ASN A 27 14.25 1.19 -1.19
C ASN A 27 13.13 1.44 -0.18
N PHE A 28 13.46 1.95 1.02
CA PHE A 28 12.47 2.20 2.07
C PHE A 28 12.44 3.65 2.54
N GLY A 29 13.20 4.56 1.92
CA GLY A 29 13.30 5.96 2.36
C GLY A 29 13.87 6.10 3.78
N PHE A 30 14.60 5.09 4.26
CA PHE A 30 15.10 5.06 5.63
C PHE A 30 16.22 6.09 5.84
N ASN A 31 16.06 6.96 6.84
CA ASN A 31 17.06 7.92 7.27
C ASN A 31 17.32 7.79 8.78
N CYS A 32 18.56 8.01 9.19
CA CYS A 32 18.97 8.03 10.60
C CYS A 32 19.98 9.14 10.86
N SER A 33 20.22 9.48 12.14
CA SER A 33 21.20 10.49 12.51
C SER A 33 22.63 10.03 12.21
N ARG A 34 23.52 10.98 11.90
CA ARG A 34 24.93 10.71 11.59
C ARG A 34 25.62 9.89 12.68
N ASN A 35 25.38 10.20 13.95
CA ASN A 35 25.96 9.47 15.08
C ASN A 35 25.48 8.02 15.14
N ARG A 36 24.19 7.77 14.88
CA ARG A 36 23.63 6.41 14.86
C ARG A 36 24.20 5.60 13.69
N LEU A 37 24.38 6.22 12.53
CA LEU A 37 25.03 5.58 11.39
C LEU A 37 26.48 5.20 11.71
N LEU A 38 27.26 6.12 12.29
CA LEU A 38 28.65 5.84 12.66
C LEU A 38 28.76 4.70 13.68
N VAL A 39 27.90 4.68 14.70
CA VAL A 39 27.84 3.60 15.69
C VAL A 39 27.47 2.27 15.03
N PHE A 40 26.50 2.27 14.12
CA PHE A 40 26.13 1.07 13.36
C PHE A 40 27.30 0.53 12.52
N LEU A 41 27.96 1.40 11.74
CA LEU A 41 29.08 1.00 10.90
C LEU A 41 30.22 0.42 11.74
N ALA A 42 30.57 1.06 12.86
CA ALA A 42 31.62 0.59 13.76
C ALA A 42 31.26 -0.75 14.41
N LEU A 43 30.06 -0.89 14.99
CA LEU A 43 29.63 -2.12 15.65
C LEU A 43 29.46 -3.28 14.67
N PHE A 44 28.75 -3.06 13.56
CA PHE A 44 28.53 -4.09 12.54
C PHE A 44 29.86 -4.57 11.96
N GLY A 45 30.75 -3.64 11.61
CA GLY A 45 32.05 -3.94 11.04
C GLY A 45 32.95 -4.69 12.00
N PHE A 46 33.04 -4.23 13.25
CA PHE A 46 33.92 -4.86 14.25
C PHE A 46 33.40 -6.24 14.67
N ILE A 47 32.11 -6.37 15.01
CA ILE A 47 31.53 -7.64 15.48
C ILE A 47 31.65 -8.72 14.41
N ASN A 48 31.21 -8.43 13.18
CA ASN A 48 31.27 -9.41 12.09
C ASN A 48 32.71 -9.68 11.63
N GLY A 49 33.58 -8.65 11.62
CA GLY A 49 34.98 -8.82 11.25
C GLY A 49 35.77 -9.64 12.26
N ALA A 50 35.56 -9.40 13.56
CA ALA A 50 36.17 -10.16 14.65
C ALA A 50 35.67 -11.60 14.63
N MET A 51 34.36 -11.82 14.49
CA MET A 51 33.78 -13.17 14.40
C MET A 51 34.30 -13.95 13.20
N SER A 52 34.40 -13.32 12.02
CA SER A 52 34.95 -13.97 10.82
C SER A 52 36.42 -14.36 11.02
N THR A 53 37.22 -13.49 11.64
CA THR A 53 38.65 -13.74 11.88
C THR A 53 38.86 -14.81 12.94
N ALA A 54 38.10 -14.78 14.03
CA ALA A 54 38.12 -15.80 15.06
C ALA A 54 37.75 -17.17 14.49
N TRP A 55 36.71 -17.24 13.66
CA TRP A 55 36.31 -18.48 13.02
C TRP A 55 37.40 -19.07 12.11
N THR A 56 38.14 -18.22 11.41
CA THR A 56 39.16 -18.67 10.45
C THR A 56 40.51 -19.00 11.12
N GLN A 57 40.86 -18.36 12.25
CA GLN A 57 42.20 -18.49 12.85
C GLN A 57 42.24 -19.13 14.24
N LEU A 58 41.12 -19.17 14.97
CA LEU A 58 41.08 -19.66 16.36
C LEU A 58 40.19 -20.91 16.50
N ILE A 59 39.16 -21.01 15.67
CA ILE A 59 38.17 -22.08 15.78
C ILE A 59 38.44 -23.16 14.72
N GLU A 60 39.13 -24.23 15.11
CA GLU A 60 39.32 -25.41 14.26
C GLU A 60 38.06 -26.28 14.26
N MET A 61 37.05 -25.90 13.47
CA MET A 61 35.83 -26.70 13.31
C MET A 61 35.98 -27.78 12.23
N PRO A 62 35.48 -29.01 12.47
CA PRO A 62 35.34 -30.03 11.44
C PRO A 62 34.55 -29.48 10.25
N ASN A 63 34.92 -29.83 9.01
CA ASN A 63 34.24 -29.17 7.88
C ASN A 63 32.75 -29.53 7.71
N GLU A 64 32.24 -30.53 8.44
CA GLU A 64 30.81 -30.83 8.53
C GLU A 64 30.03 -29.78 9.34
N LEU A 65 30.71 -29.02 10.21
CA LEU A 65 30.12 -28.00 11.08
C LEU A 65 30.41 -26.56 10.64
N GLN A 66 31.10 -26.37 9.51
CA GLN A 66 31.43 -25.05 8.98
C GLN A 66 30.18 -24.22 8.59
N PHE A 67 29.01 -24.87 8.46
CA PHE A 67 27.71 -24.20 8.25
C PHE A 67 27.27 -23.30 9.40
N ILE A 68 27.85 -23.47 10.60
CA ILE A 68 27.49 -22.68 11.77
C ILE A 68 27.99 -21.23 11.64
N LYS A 69 29.13 -21.00 10.97
CA LYS A 69 29.70 -19.66 10.74
C LYS A 69 28.70 -18.67 10.15
N PRO A 70 28.09 -18.94 8.97
CA PRO A 70 27.15 -18.00 8.35
C PRO A 70 25.89 -17.80 9.19
N ILE A 71 25.43 -18.81 9.96
CA ILE A 71 24.27 -18.68 10.86
C ILE A 71 24.56 -17.66 11.96
N ILE A 72 25.72 -17.76 12.62
CA ILE A 72 26.08 -16.83 13.69
C ILE A 72 26.27 -15.41 13.14
N ILE A 73 26.98 -15.27 12.01
CA ILE A 73 27.16 -13.96 11.35
C ILE A 73 25.81 -13.35 10.97
N MET A 74 24.87 -14.16 10.47
CA MET A 74 23.52 -13.70 10.14
C MET A 74 22.78 -13.20 11.37
N LEU A 75 22.79 -13.94 12.49
CA LEU A 75 22.15 -13.52 13.73
C LEU A 75 22.75 -12.21 14.26
N LEU A 76 24.08 -12.11 14.34
CA LEU A 76 24.77 -10.88 14.77
C LEU A 76 24.45 -9.67 13.85
N SER A 77 24.31 -9.93 12.55
CA SER A 77 23.94 -8.92 11.57
C SER A 77 22.48 -8.47 11.71
N ILE A 78 21.55 -9.38 12.03
CA ILE A 78 20.15 -9.04 12.33
C ILE A 78 20.08 -8.17 13.58
N GLU A 79 20.77 -8.57 14.65
CA GLU A 79 20.77 -7.86 15.92
C GLU A 79 21.33 -6.44 15.75
N SER A 80 22.47 -6.29 15.08
CA SER A 80 23.08 -4.98 14.84
C SER A 80 22.22 -4.04 14.00
N ILE A 81 21.57 -4.54 12.94
CA ILE A 81 20.65 -3.71 12.13
C ILE A 81 19.41 -3.34 12.93
N ARG A 82 18.76 -4.32 13.57
CA ARG A 82 17.50 -4.10 14.26
C ARG A 82 17.67 -3.16 15.45
N PHE A 83 18.64 -3.42 16.32
CA PHE A 83 18.79 -2.68 17.57
C PHE A 83 19.47 -1.33 17.37
N VAL A 84 20.49 -1.24 16.50
CA VAL A 84 21.22 0.03 16.30
C VAL A 84 20.47 0.95 15.34
N LEU A 85 19.97 0.44 14.20
CA LEU A 85 19.24 1.28 13.23
C LEU A 85 17.75 1.42 13.56
N LYS A 86 17.19 0.59 14.46
CA LYS A 86 15.75 0.59 14.83
C LYS A 86 14.84 0.39 13.61
N VAL A 87 15.16 -0.61 12.80
CA VAL A 87 14.46 -0.94 11.56
C VAL A 87 13.49 -2.10 11.78
N ASP A 88 12.32 -2.06 11.14
CA ASP A 88 11.32 -3.13 11.21
C ASP A 88 11.90 -4.50 10.82
N TRP A 89 11.32 -5.58 11.39
CA TRP A 89 11.79 -6.95 11.17
C TRP A 89 11.87 -7.32 9.68
N SER A 90 10.83 -7.01 8.91
CA SER A 90 10.76 -7.33 7.49
C SER A 90 11.83 -6.61 6.66
N LYS A 91 12.09 -5.32 6.96
CA LYS A 91 13.10 -4.51 6.27
C LYS A 91 14.52 -4.95 6.64
N THR A 92 14.75 -5.27 7.92
CA THR A 92 16.02 -5.80 8.43
C THR A 92 16.39 -7.08 7.70
N VAL A 93 15.49 -8.07 7.74
CA VAL A 93 15.67 -9.38 7.11
C VAL A 93 15.92 -9.24 5.61
N LEU A 94 15.12 -8.43 4.91
CA LEU A 94 15.29 -8.20 3.48
C LEU A 94 16.61 -7.50 3.11
N SER A 95 17.04 -6.50 3.90
CA SER A 95 18.31 -5.79 3.68
C SER A 95 19.54 -6.68 3.89
N LEU A 96 19.44 -7.67 4.78
CA LEU A 96 20.49 -8.67 4.95
C LEU A 96 20.53 -9.67 3.81
N PHE A 97 19.36 -10.19 3.43
CA PHE A 97 19.27 -11.16 2.34
C PHE A 97 19.83 -10.62 1.04
N ILE A 98 19.52 -9.37 0.67
CA ILE A 98 20.03 -8.79 -0.57
C ILE A 98 21.56 -8.67 -0.57
N ILE A 99 22.17 -8.38 0.57
CA ILE A 99 23.64 -8.28 0.69
C ILE A 99 24.30 -9.65 0.72
N MET A 100 23.68 -10.63 1.38
CA MET A 100 24.15 -12.02 1.33
C MET A 100 24.09 -12.58 -0.09
N ILE A 101 23.04 -12.28 -0.85
CA ILE A 101 22.96 -12.64 -2.27
C ILE A 101 24.06 -11.93 -3.07
N ALA A 102 24.18 -10.61 -2.91
CA ALA A 102 25.09 -9.80 -3.70
C ALA A 102 26.57 -10.19 -3.45
N THR A 103 26.94 -10.44 -2.19
CA THR A 103 28.26 -10.95 -1.82
C THR A 103 28.43 -12.44 -2.17
N GLY A 104 27.37 -13.25 -2.13
CA GLY A 104 27.38 -14.64 -2.59
C GLY A 104 27.67 -14.76 -4.08
N VAL A 105 27.04 -13.92 -4.91
CA VAL A 105 27.33 -13.80 -6.35
C VAL A 105 28.78 -13.34 -6.55
N GLY A 106 29.23 -12.34 -5.79
CA GLY A 106 30.62 -11.90 -5.83
C GLY A 106 31.61 -13.03 -5.51
N ASN A 107 31.32 -13.85 -4.49
CA ASN A 107 32.16 -15.01 -4.10
C ASN A 107 32.25 -16.08 -5.18
N PHE A 108 31.21 -16.23 -6.01
CA PHE A 108 31.22 -17.13 -7.15
C PHE A 108 32.01 -16.54 -8.32
N VAL A 109 31.77 -15.27 -8.64
CA VAL A 109 32.35 -14.61 -9.81
C VAL A 109 33.84 -14.31 -9.62
N ALA A 110 34.27 -13.90 -8.42
CA ALA A 110 35.64 -13.48 -8.18
C ALA A 110 36.68 -14.58 -8.53
N PRO A 111 36.61 -15.82 -8.02
CA PRO A 111 37.58 -16.87 -8.39
C PRO A 111 37.60 -17.16 -9.89
N VAL A 112 36.44 -17.14 -10.56
CA VAL A 112 36.34 -17.34 -12.01
C VAL A 112 37.07 -16.23 -12.78
N LEU A 113 36.88 -14.97 -12.38
CA LEU A 113 37.56 -13.82 -12.98
C LEU A 113 39.08 -13.88 -12.79
N PHE A 114 39.55 -14.24 -11.60
CA PHE A 114 40.99 -14.36 -11.38
C PHE A 114 41.61 -15.55 -12.13
N ASN A 115 40.89 -16.67 -12.25
CA ASN A 115 41.35 -17.83 -13.01
C ASN A 115 41.37 -17.57 -14.52
N SER A 116 40.42 -16.80 -15.06
CA SER A 116 40.44 -16.41 -16.48
C SER A 116 41.60 -15.46 -16.82
N LEU A 117 42.09 -14.70 -15.84
CA LEU A 117 43.31 -13.89 -15.95
C LEU A 117 44.61 -14.71 -15.79
N GLY A 118 44.52 -16.03 -15.63
CA GLY A 118 45.67 -16.93 -15.53
C GLY A 118 46.30 -17.01 -14.13
N LEU A 119 45.63 -16.50 -13.08
CA LEU A 119 46.21 -16.40 -11.73
C LEU A 119 46.03 -17.67 -10.86
N GLY A 120 45.38 -18.72 -11.37
CA GLY A 120 45.36 -20.06 -10.76
C GLY A 120 44.96 -20.09 -9.27
N ILE A 121 43.97 -19.30 -8.89
CA ILE A 121 43.59 -19.08 -7.50
C ILE A 121 42.82 -20.27 -6.93
N THR A 122 43.32 -20.80 -5.82
CA THR A 122 42.68 -21.82 -4.98
C THR A 122 42.25 -21.23 -3.63
N THR A 123 41.29 -21.84 -2.94
CA THR A 123 40.86 -21.43 -1.59
C THR A 123 42.02 -21.36 -0.60
N LYS A 124 42.94 -22.32 -0.68
CA LYS A 124 44.15 -22.37 0.14
C LYS A 124 45.08 -21.18 -0.13
N SER A 125 45.34 -20.88 -1.41
CA SER A 125 46.16 -19.72 -1.80
C SER A 125 45.57 -18.38 -1.34
N VAL A 126 44.24 -18.26 -1.34
CA VAL A 126 43.51 -17.09 -0.83
C VAL A 126 43.62 -16.99 0.68
N SER A 127 43.47 -18.11 1.40
CA SER A 127 43.55 -18.10 2.85
C SER A 127 44.95 -17.84 3.40
N GLU A 128 46.00 -18.19 2.67
CA GLU A 128 47.40 -18.07 3.12
C GLU A 128 48.04 -16.72 2.74
N ASN A 129 47.54 -16.03 1.71
CA ASN A 129 48.08 -14.76 1.24
C ASN A 129 47.11 -13.59 1.50
N VAL A 130 47.46 -12.73 2.47
CA VAL A 130 46.66 -11.55 2.88
C VAL A 130 46.37 -10.61 1.71
N THR A 131 47.35 -10.35 0.84
CA THR A 131 47.19 -9.43 -0.29
C THR A 131 46.18 -9.98 -1.28
N LEU A 132 46.26 -11.27 -1.57
CA LEU A 132 45.32 -11.94 -2.47
C LEU A 132 43.92 -12.05 -1.86
N TYR A 133 43.83 -12.32 -0.55
CA TYR A 133 42.57 -12.25 0.20
C TYR A 133 41.91 -10.87 0.12
N PHE A 134 42.69 -9.81 0.27
CA PHE A 134 42.22 -8.43 0.15
C PHE A 134 41.70 -8.13 -1.26
N LEU A 135 42.45 -8.48 -2.31
CA LEU A 135 42.05 -8.26 -3.71
C LEU A 135 40.76 -9.00 -4.07
N VAL A 136 40.61 -10.26 -3.65
CA VAL A 136 39.39 -11.04 -3.88
C VAL A 136 38.18 -10.38 -3.22
N ASN A 137 38.33 -9.89 -1.98
CA ASN A 137 37.24 -9.19 -1.29
C ASN A 137 36.87 -7.85 -1.93
N ILE A 138 37.81 -7.13 -2.56
CA ILE A 138 37.47 -5.95 -3.38
C ILE A 138 36.50 -6.35 -4.48
N VAL A 139 36.83 -7.37 -5.26
CA VAL A 139 35.99 -7.82 -6.39
C VAL A 139 34.60 -8.27 -5.92
N ILE A 140 34.54 -9.01 -4.81
CA ILE A 140 33.26 -9.44 -4.22
C ILE A 140 32.37 -8.24 -3.90
N HIS A 141 32.91 -7.23 -3.23
CA HIS A 141 32.13 -6.10 -2.77
C HIS A 141 31.82 -5.07 -3.86
N THR A 142 32.65 -4.96 -4.91
CA THR A 142 32.31 -4.15 -6.09
C THR A 142 31.13 -4.74 -6.84
N ILE A 143 31.12 -6.06 -7.05
CA ILE A 143 29.98 -6.77 -7.63
C ILE A 143 28.74 -6.59 -6.75
N ALA A 144 28.89 -6.73 -5.43
CA ALA A 144 27.78 -6.56 -4.50
C ALA A 144 27.18 -5.15 -4.56
N ALA A 145 28.04 -4.13 -4.64
CA ALA A 145 27.62 -2.74 -4.80
C ALA A 145 26.84 -2.52 -6.11
N ILE A 146 27.35 -3.03 -7.24
CA ILE A 146 26.69 -2.94 -8.56
C ILE A 146 25.27 -3.50 -8.49
N ILE A 147 25.10 -4.71 -7.92
CA ILE A 147 23.79 -5.36 -7.78
C ILE A 147 22.82 -4.49 -6.96
N ILE A 148 23.29 -3.93 -5.85
CA ILE A 148 22.46 -3.12 -4.94
C ILE A 148 22.07 -1.78 -5.56
N PHE A 149 22.95 -1.16 -6.35
CA PHE A 149 22.63 0.09 -7.06
C PHE A 149 21.69 -0.13 -8.25
N ILE A 150 21.72 -1.32 -8.87
CA ILE A 150 20.85 -1.66 -10.02
C ILE A 150 19.45 -2.10 -9.56
N TYR A 151 19.32 -2.76 -8.41
CA TYR A 151 18.03 -3.27 -7.89
C TYR A 151 16.86 -2.26 -7.91
N PRO A 152 17.03 -0.99 -7.47
CA PRO A 152 15.97 0.03 -7.48
C PRO A 152 15.43 0.36 -8.88
N VAL A 153 16.24 0.20 -9.92
CA VAL A 153 15.83 0.44 -11.32
C VAL A 153 14.86 -0.66 -11.76
N PHE A 154 15.14 -1.92 -11.43
CA PHE A 154 14.27 -3.04 -11.73
C PHE A 154 12.97 -3.04 -10.91
N SER A 155 13.01 -2.59 -9.65
CA SER A 155 11.82 -2.53 -8.80
C SER A 155 10.84 -1.42 -9.22
N ARG A 156 11.34 -0.29 -9.73
CA ARG A 156 10.50 0.80 -10.29
C ARG A 156 9.75 0.40 -11.57
N LEU A 157 10.27 -0.58 -12.32
CA LEU A 157 9.70 -1.04 -13.58
C LEU A 157 8.49 -1.98 -13.43
N LYS A 158 8.13 -2.44 -12.22
CA LYS A 158 6.98 -3.34 -12.01
C LYS A 158 6.06 -2.89 -10.86
N LYS A 159 4.93 -2.30 -11.21
CA LYS A 159 3.72 -2.21 -10.37
C LYS A 159 3.11 -3.61 -10.19
N VAL A 160 3.71 -4.46 -9.36
CA VAL A 160 3.11 -5.74 -8.96
C VAL A 160 3.09 -5.79 -7.43
N LYS A 161 1.88 -5.76 -6.86
CA LYS A 161 1.66 -5.93 -5.42
C LYS A 161 2.23 -7.31 -4.99
N ASN A 162 2.93 -7.34 -3.84
CA ASN A 162 3.43 -8.54 -3.14
C ASN A 162 4.80 -9.14 -3.54
N PHE A 163 5.72 -8.34 -4.10
CA PHE A 163 7.11 -8.77 -4.38
C PHE A 163 7.96 -9.08 -3.13
N LYS A 164 7.57 -8.60 -1.93
CA LYS A 164 8.38 -8.73 -0.70
C LYS A 164 8.61 -10.19 -0.28
N SER A 165 7.57 -11.02 -0.31
CA SER A 165 7.69 -12.44 0.09
C SER A 165 8.46 -13.25 -0.95
N ILE A 166 8.26 -12.97 -2.25
CA ILE A 166 8.95 -13.66 -3.35
C ILE A 166 10.46 -13.33 -3.36
N SER A 167 10.83 -12.09 -3.03
CA SER A 167 12.24 -11.65 -2.99
C SER A 167 13.02 -12.26 -1.84
N VAL A 168 12.42 -12.30 -0.64
CA VAL A 168 13.03 -12.92 0.55
C VAL A 168 13.28 -14.40 0.30
N LEU A 169 12.32 -15.04 -0.34
CA LEU A 169 12.31 -16.46 -0.61
C LEU A 169 13.30 -16.86 -1.73
N LEU A 170 13.34 -16.10 -2.83
CA LEU A 170 14.40 -16.23 -3.84
C LEU A 170 15.78 -16.03 -3.21
N GLY A 171 15.89 -15.11 -2.25
CA GLY A 171 17.12 -14.90 -1.49
C GLY A 171 17.54 -16.10 -0.65
N ILE A 172 16.58 -16.78 0.00
CA ILE A 172 16.82 -18.02 0.73
C ILE A 172 17.22 -19.15 -0.23
N THR A 173 16.57 -19.28 -1.39
CA THR A 173 16.94 -20.30 -2.39
C THR A 173 18.35 -20.08 -2.93
N ILE A 174 18.71 -18.82 -3.22
CA ILE A 174 20.07 -18.46 -3.67
C ILE A 174 21.08 -18.70 -2.55
N LEU A 175 20.74 -18.42 -1.28
CA LEU A 175 21.59 -18.74 -0.13
C LEU A 175 21.84 -20.23 0.02
N VAL A 176 20.81 -21.07 -0.16
CA VAL A 176 20.96 -22.53 -0.14
C VAL A 176 21.82 -23.03 -1.30
N MET A 177 21.71 -22.41 -2.48
CA MET A 177 22.59 -22.71 -3.62
C MET A 177 24.04 -22.31 -3.35
N VAL A 178 24.28 -21.09 -2.84
CA VAL A 178 25.61 -20.59 -2.47
C VAL A 178 26.21 -21.43 -1.36
N PHE A 179 25.42 -21.84 -0.38
CA PHE A 179 25.84 -22.68 0.73
C PHE A 179 26.29 -24.07 0.23
N ASN A 180 25.49 -24.72 -0.60
CA ASN A 180 25.85 -26.01 -1.22
C ASN A 180 27.11 -25.89 -2.11
N ASN A 181 27.26 -24.80 -2.86
CA ASN A 181 28.41 -24.58 -3.73
C ASN A 181 29.70 -24.23 -2.93
N SER A 182 29.56 -23.54 -1.80
CA SER A 182 30.68 -23.26 -0.89
C SER A 182 31.25 -24.53 -0.25
N ILE A 183 30.38 -25.50 0.07
CA ILE A 183 30.80 -26.83 0.53
C ILE A 183 31.58 -27.56 -0.57
N TYR A 184 31.12 -27.48 -1.82
CA TYR A 184 31.78 -28.10 -2.98
C TYR A 184 33.20 -27.58 -3.22
N PHE A 185 33.38 -26.25 -3.19
CA PHE A 185 34.69 -25.62 -3.41
C PHE A 185 35.68 -25.84 -2.25
N SER A 186 35.17 -26.20 -1.06
CA SER A 186 35.99 -26.40 0.13
C SER A 186 36.57 -27.81 0.30
N ARG A 187 36.02 -28.85 -0.35
CA ARG A 187 36.28 -30.24 0.12
C ARG A 187 36.38 -31.40 -0.88
N ASN A 188 36.40 -31.20 -2.20
CA ASN A 188 36.53 -32.32 -3.18
C ASN A 188 35.49 -33.45 -2.95
N ILE A 189 34.21 -33.11 -2.89
CA ILE A 189 33.13 -34.08 -2.61
C ILE A 189 32.66 -34.78 -3.90
N SER A 190 32.24 -36.05 -3.79
CA SER A 190 31.79 -36.89 -4.92
C SER A 190 30.61 -36.33 -5.71
N VAL A 191 30.52 -36.71 -6.99
CA VAL A 191 29.44 -36.31 -7.93
C VAL A 191 28.04 -36.65 -7.38
N PHE A 192 27.92 -37.76 -6.65
CA PHE A 192 26.66 -38.22 -6.05
C PHE A 192 26.09 -37.19 -5.05
N SER A 193 26.93 -36.66 -4.17
CA SER A 193 26.51 -35.66 -3.18
C SER A 193 26.04 -34.35 -3.84
N SER A 194 26.63 -34.01 -4.99
CA SER A 194 26.26 -32.83 -5.77
C SER A 194 24.86 -32.98 -6.39
N ILE A 195 24.53 -34.18 -6.88
CA ILE A 195 23.20 -34.51 -7.40
C ILE A 195 22.16 -34.45 -6.27
N MET A 196 22.47 -34.99 -5.09
CA MET A 196 21.56 -34.96 -3.93
C MET A 196 21.33 -33.54 -3.38
N ALA A 197 22.35 -32.69 -3.40
CA ALA A 197 22.22 -31.26 -3.06
C ALA A 197 21.34 -30.51 -4.06
N LEU A 198 21.50 -30.78 -5.36
CA LEU A 198 20.63 -30.23 -6.40
C LEU A 198 19.18 -30.67 -6.22
N LEU A 199 18.93 -31.97 -6.02
CA LEU A 199 17.58 -32.51 -5.83
C LEU A 199 16.88 -31.94 -4.59
N SER A 200 17.59 -31.85 -3.46
CA SER A 200 17.04 -31.25 -2.23
C SER A 200 16.75 -29.75 -2.39
N SER A 201 17.60 -29.01 -3.09
CA SER A 201 17.34 -27.59 -3.39
C SER A 201 16.12 -27.39 -4.30
N LEU A 202 15.90 -28.31 -5.25
CA LEU A 202 14.80 -28.25 -6.20
C LEU A 202 13.47 -28.64 -5.54
N LEU A 203 13.47 -29.64 -4.66
CA LEU A 203 12.31 -29.98 -3.82
C LEU A 203 11.93 -28.84 -2.86
N PHE A 204 12.93 -28.19 -2.25
CA PHE A 204 12.68 -27.02 -1.41
C PHE A 204 12.08 -25.86 -2.22
N PHE A 205 12.59 -25.58 -3.41
CA PHE A 205 12.02 -24.56 -4.30
C PHE A 205 10.55 -24.83 -4.66
N ILE A 206 10.21 -26.08 -4.98
CA ILE A 206 8.83 -26.47 -5.33
C ILE A 206 7.88 -26.32 -4.13
N THR A 207 8.24 -26.88 -2.96
CA THR A 207 7.40 -26.78 -1.75
C THR A 207 7.11 -25.34 -1.36
N VAL A 208 8.10 -24.49 -1.56
CA VAL A 208 8.03 -23.07 -1.31
C VAL A 208 7.09 -22.33 -2.27
N ILE A 209 7.11 -22.65 -3.58
CA ILE A 209 6.13 -22.12 -4.54
C ILE A 209 4.71 -22.49 -4.12
N ILE A 210 4.50 -23.73 -3.69
CA ILE A 210 3.20 -24.23 -3.22
C ILE A 210 2.71 -23.41 -2.01
N LEU A 211 3.59 -23.14 -1.03
CA LEU A 211 3.24 -22.34 0.15
C LEU A 211 2.86 -20.89 -0.21
N ILE A 212 3.55 -20.27 -1.18
CA ILE A 212 3.21 -18.93 -1.67
C ILE A 212 1.83 -18.94 -2.32
N ASN A 213 1.58 -19.87 -3.22
CA ASN A 213 0.28 -19.95 -3.91
C ASN A 213 -0.85 -20.17 -2.91
N LYS A 214 -0.63 -21.01 -1.89
CA LYS A 214 -1.59 -21.23 -0.80
C LYS A 214 -1.83 -19.97 0.04
N TYR A 215 -0.78 -19.22 0.37
CA TYR A 215 -0.90 -17.97 1.11
C TYR A 215 -1.65 -16.91 0.30
N GLN A 216 -1.33 -16.74 -0.99
CA GLN A 216 -2.03 -15.82 -1.88
C GLN A 216 -3.51 -16.18 -2.00
N LYS A 217 -3.83 -17.46 -2.19
CA LYS A 217 -5.22 -17.92 -2.23
C LYS A 217 -5.95 -17.67 -0.90
N SER A 218 -5.26 -17.85 0.22
CA SER A 218 -5.83 -17.54 1.54
C SER A 218 -6.12 -16.06 1.74
N GLU A 219 -5.29 -15.16 1.23
CA GLU A 219 -5.55 -13.72 1.32
C GLU A 219 -6.69 -13.30 0.39
N GLU A 220 -6.74 -13.83 -0.83
CA GLU A 220 -7.86 -13.62 -1.76
C GLU A 220 -9.18 -14.06 -1.14
N LEU A 221 -9.22 -15.26 -0.53
CA LEU A 221 -10.40 -15.76 0.19
C LEU A 221 -10.81 -14.87 1.36
N LYS A 222 -9.87 -14.27 2.10
CA LYS A 222 -10.19 -13.32 3.17
C LYS A 222 -10.76 -12.02 2.63
N GLU A 223 -10.23 -11.51 1.51
CA GLU A 223 -10.77 -10.33 0.84
C GLU A 223 -12.20 -10.61 0.33
N GLU A 224 -12.43 -11.75 -0.32
CA GLU A 224 -13.76 -12.21 -0.73
C GLU A 224 -14.72 -12.31 0.47
N GLN A 225 -14.29 -12.91 1.58
CA GLN A 225 -15.08 -13.00 2.81
C GLN A 225 -15.44 -11.62 3.38
N ARG A 226 -14.50 -10.67 3.41
CA ARG A 226 -14.77 -9.29 3.86
C ARG A 226 -15.80 -8.62 2.97
N GLN A 227 -15.69 -8.80 1.65
CA GLN A 227 -16.68 -8.27 0.71
C GLN A 227 -18.06 -8.88 0.95
N GLN A 228 -18.13 -10.20 1.19
CA GLN A 228 -19.39 -10.86 1.54
C GLN A 228 -19.99 -10.35 2.85
N ILE A 229 -19.19 -10.13 3.89
CA ILE A 229 -19.65 -9.57 5.16
C ILE A 229 -20.23 -8.18 4.94
N PHE A 230 -19.48 -7.30 4.24
CA PHE A 230 -19.94 -5.95 3.93
C PHE A 230 -21.24 -5.95 3.10
N TYR A 231 -21.34 -6.84 2.11
CA TYR A 231 -22.54 -7.01 1.30
C TYR A 231 -23.73 -7.50 2.14
N ASN A 232 -23.53 -8.50 3.01
CA ASN A 232 -24.57 -9.04 3.88
C ASN A 232 -25.04 -8.01 4.91
N GLU A 233 -24.13 -7.20 5.46
CA GLU A 233 -24.46 -6.12 6.39
C GLU A 233 -25.29 -5.05 5.67
N SER A 234 -24.87 -4.63 4.48
CA SER A 234 -25.62 -3.70 3.63
C SER A 234 -27.02 -4.24 3.31
N LEU A 235 -27.12 -5.51 2.91
CA LEU A 235 -28.39 -6.17 2.61
C LEU A 235 -29.28 -6.26 3.85
N SER A 236 -28.72 -6.57 5.02
CA SER A 236 -29.45 -6.62 6.28
C SER A 236 -30.05 -5.25 6.63
N ASN A 237 -29.26 -4.18 6.47
CA ASN A 237 -29.72 -2.81 6.70
C ASN A 237 -30.86 -2.44 5.75
N THR A 238 -30.73 -2.73 4.46
CA THR A 238 -31.80 -2.52 3.47
C THR A 238 -33.06 -3.33 3.80
N LEU A 239 -32.93 -4.58 4.23
CA LEU A 239 -34.07 -5.40 4.65
C LEU A 239 -34.76 -4.83 5.91
N GLN A 240 -34.00 -4.25 6.83
CA GLN A 240 -34.55 -3.58 8.01
C GLN A 240 -35.32 -2.31 7.63
N GLU A 241 -34.79 -1.50 6.71
CA GLU A 241 -35.50 -0.34 6.16
C GLU A 241 -36.79 -0.75 5.45
N LEU A 242 -36.76 -1.78 4.61
CA LEU A 242 -37.95 -2.30 3.95
C LEU A 242 -39.02 -2.77 4.96
N ARG A 243 -38.61 -3.41 6.06
CA ARG A 243 -39.54 -3.78 7.13
C ARG A 243 -40.15 -2.55 7.79
N ARG A 244 -39.38 -1.49 8.01
CA ARG A 244 -39.87 -0.22 8.56
C ARG A 244 -40.89 0.42 7.62
N VAL A 245 -40.57 0.52 6.33
CA VAL A 245 -41.48 1.04 5.30
C VAL A 245 -42.79 0.24 5.26
N LYS A 246 -42.70 -1.10 5.25
CA LYS A 246 -43.90 -1.96 5.28
C LYS A 246 -44.73 -1.76 6.54
N HIS A 247 -44.09 -1.62 7.70
CA HIS A 247 -44.77 -1.38 8.97
C HIS A 247 -45.52 -0.04 8.94
N ASP A 248 -44.88 1.03 8.46
CA ASP A 248 -45.48 2.34 8.35
C ASP A 248 -46.64 2.35 7.34
N GLN A 249 -46.50 1.67 6.21
CA GLN A 249 -47.60 1.45 5.25
C GLN A 249 -48.80 0.73 5.89
N ASN A 250 -48.57 -0.34 6.66
CA ASN A 250 -49.64 -1.05 7.36
C ASN A 250 -50.35 -0.17 8.40
N ASN A 251 -49.60 0.70 9.07
CA ASN A 251 -50.16 1.67 10.01
C ASN A 251 -51.04 2.69 9.29
N HIS A 252 -50.57 3.28 8.19
CA HIS A 252 -51.36 4.19 7.37
C HIS A 252 -52.65 3.53 6.86
N LEU A 253 -52.57 2.29 6.36
CA LEU A 253 -53.74 1.54 5.91
C LEU A 253 -54.73 1.25 7.05
N SER A 254 -54.23 0.97 8.26
CA SER A 254 -55.07 0.71 9.43
C SER A 254 -55.79 1.98 9.90
N VAL A 255 -55.12 3.13 9.91
CA VAL A 255 -55.73 4.44 10.19
C VAL A 255 -56.81 4.76 9.17
N LEU A 256 -56.52 4.57 7.87
CA LEU A 256 -57.49 4.77 6.80
C LEU A 256 -58.71 3.85 6.94
N ASN A 257 -58.48 2.56 7.19
CA ASN A 257 -59.56 1.60 7.37
C ASN A 257 -60.45 1.97 8.57
N TYR A 258 -59.86 2.41 9.68
CA TYR A 258 -60.60 2.91 10.85
C TYR A 258 -61.45 4.14 10.52
N MET A 259 -60.89 5.13 9.80
CA MET A 259 -61.63 6.33 9.41
C MET A 259 -62.80 6.01 8.47
N ILE A 260 -62.60 5.09 7.51
CA ILE A 260 -63.63 4.65 6.57
C ILE A 260 -64.75 3.89 7.31
N GLN A 261 -64.41 2.95 8.19
CA GLN A 261 -65.39 2.18 8.97
C GLN A 261 -66.27 3.07 9.87
N ASN A 262 -65.72 4.17 10.37
CA ASN A 262 -66.44 5.14 11.19
C ASN A 262 -67.11 6.26 10.37
N LYS A 263 -67.22 6.13 9.04
CA LYS A 263 -67.85 7.10 8.13
C LYS A 263 -67.23 8.50 8.18
N LYS A 264 -65.96 8.62 8.59
CA LYS A 264 -65.19 9.88 8.65
C LYS A 264 -64.48 10.15 7.32
N CYS A 265 -65.24 10.26 6.23
CA CYS A 265 -64.68 10.40 4.89
C CYS A 265 -63.83 11.66 4.71
N ASP A 266 -64.26 12.80 5.26
CA ASP A 266 -63.52 14.07 5.12
C ASP A 266 -62.16 14.03 5.85
N GLU A 267 -62.10 13.40 7.03
CA GLU A 267 -60.84 13.19 7.76
C GLU A 267 -59.89 12.24 7.00
N ALA A 268 -60.42 11.18 6.37
CA ALA A 268 -59.62 10.27 5.55
C ALA A 268 -59.04 10.98 4.31
N ILE A 269 -59.83 11.80 3.62
CA ILE A 269 -59.36 12.59 2.48
C ILE A 269 -58.25 13.55 2.90
N LYS A 270 -58.42 14.23 4.05
CA LYS A 270 -57.39 15.12 4.59
C LYS A 270 -56.11 14.35 4.93
N TYR A 271 -56.21 13.20 5.59
CA TYR A 271 -55.07 12.37 5.94
C TYR A 271 -54.31 11.84 4.70
N ILE A 272 -55.02 11.41 3.65
CA ILE A 272 -54.41 11.03 2.37
C ILE A 272 -53.69 12.23 1.74
N SER A 273 -54.28 13.43 1.81
CA SER A 273 -53.66 14.64 1.25
C SER A 273 -52.39 15.04 2.00
N GLU A 274 -52.34 14.86 3.32
CA GLU A 274 -51.14 15.08 4.15
C GLU A 274 -50.02 14.08 3.80
N ILE A 275 -50.34 12.79 3.69
CA ILE A 275 -49.38 11.77 3.24
C ILE A 275 -48.88 12.07 1.81
N SER A 276 -49.79 12.45 0.91
CA SER A 276 -49.47 12.73 -0.49
C SER A 276 -48.62 14.01 -0.65
N ALA A 277 -48.82 15.01 0.19
CA ALA A 277 -47.98 16.22 0.20
C ALA A 277 -46.53 15.93 0.58
N THR A 278 -46.32 15.01 1.53
CA THR A 278 -44.98 14.51 1.89
C THR A 278 -44.35 13.70 0.76
N ILE A 279 -45.14 12.98 -0.04
CA ILE A 279 -44.63 12.25 -1.22
C ILE A 279 -44.30 13.21 -2.38
N ASN A 280 -45.09 14.27 -2.58
CA ASN A 280 -44.89 15.25 -3.65
C ASN A 280 -43.73 16.24 -3.39
N THR A 281 -43.26 16.34 -2.15
CA THR A 281 -42.05 17.11 -1.77
C THR A 281 -40.77 16.30 -1.96
N ILE A 282 -40.86 14.98 -2.16
CA ILE A 282 -39.72 14.16 -2.57
C ILE A 282 -39.33 14.60 -3.98
N ASN A 283 -38.12 15.14 -4.11
CA ASN A 283 -37.56 15.50 -5.39
C ASN A 283 -37.31 14.23 -6.22
N THR A 284 -38.33 13.80 -6.97
CA THR A 284 -38.34 12.55 -7.76
C THR A 284 -37.21 12.46 -8.79
N THR A 285 -36.54 13.58 -9.07
CA THR A 285 -35.36 13.63 -9.92
C THR A 285 -34.21 12.78 -9.35
N ILE A 286 -34.15 12.53 -8.04
CA ILE A 286 -33.14 11.63 -7.45
C ILE A 286 -33.24 10.20 -8.01
N TYR A 287 -34.44 9.74 -8.40
CA TYR A 287 -34.66 8.41 -8.96
C TYR A 287 -34.10 8.23 -10.39
N ASN A 288 -33.65 9.31 -11.04
CA ASN A 288 -32.88 9.21 -12.28
C ASN A 288 -31.46 8.65 -12.06
N ILE A 289 -31.00 8.61 -10.81
CA ILE A 289 -29.74 7.95 -10.41
C ILE A 289 -30.05 6.46 -10.17
N LYS A 290 -29.94 5.64 -11.21
CA LYS A 290 -30.17 4.19 -11.13
C LYS A 290 -28.98 3.42 -10.57
N ASN A 291 -27.79 4.03 -10.57
CA ASN A 291 -26.62 3.44 -9.93
C ASN A 291 -26.80 3.42 -8.39
N VAL A 292 -27.00 2.22 -7.83
CA VAL A 292 -27.36 2.00 -6.42
C VAL A 292 -26.36 2.64 -5.44
N ALA A 293 -25.07 2.51 -5.70
CA ALA A 293 -24.04 3.03 -4.80
C ALA A 293 -23.99 4.57 -4.79
N LEU A 294 -24.12 5.19 -5.98
CA LEU A 294 -24.17 6.65 -6.09
C LEU A 294 -25.46 7.22 -5.50
N PHE A 295 -26.59 6.54 -5.72
CA PHE A 295 -27.88 6.88 -5.11
C PHE A 295 -27.79 6.85 -3.58
N ALA A 296 -27.25 5.78 -3.00
CA ALA A 296 -27.16 5.61 -1.55
C ALA A 296 -26.32 6.71 -0.87
N ILE A 297 -25.14 7.04 -1.42
CA ILE A 297 -24.29 8.08 -0.81
C ILE A 297 -24.92 9.47 -0.91
N ILE A 298 -25.55 9.80 -2.04
CA ILE A 298 -26.19 11.09 -2.25
C ILE A 298 -27.42 11.23 -1.35
N SER A 299 -28.30 10.22 -1.34
CA SER A 299 -29.51 10.23 -0.52
C SER A 299 -29.18 10.37 0.96
N SER A 300 -28.23 9.57 1.47
CA SER A 300 -27.83 9.64 2.88
C SER A 300 -27.27 11.02 3.27
N LYS A 301 -26.47 11.65 2.41
CA LYS A 301 -25.93 12.99 2.68
C LYS A 301 -26.99 14.08 2.55
N MET A 302 -27.98 13.91 1.68
CA MET A 302 -29.13 14.82 1.61
C MET A 302 -29.95 14.76 2.90
N ASP A 303 -30.28 13.56 3.37
CA ASP A 303 -31.00 13.39 4.64
C ASP A 303 -30.24 14.03 5.82
N MET A 304 -28.90 13.91 5.84
CA MET A 304 -28.04 14.55 6.84
C MET A 304 -28.07 16.09 6.76
N ALA A 305 -28.10 16.65 5.55
CA ALA A 305 -28.18 18.09 5.34
C ALA A 305 -29.55 18.65 5.75
N GLU A 306 -30.64 18.02 5.33
CA GLU A 306 -32.00 18.44 5.72
C GLU A 306 -32.19 18.38 7.23
N SER A 307 -31.73 17.30 7.88
CA SER A 307 -31.78 17.17 9.35
C SER A 307 -30.91 18.20 10.09
N SER A 308 -29.93 18.81 9.40
CA SER A 308 -29.11 19.92 9.90
C SER A 308 -29.70 21.31 9.60
N GLY A 309 -30.89 21.37 9.00
CA GLY A 309 -31.57 22.61 8.64
C GLY A 309 -30.96 23.33 7.42
N ILE A 310 -30.32 22.58 6.52
CA ILE A 310 -29.74 23.07 5.28
C ILE A 310 -30.73 22.82 4.14
N GLU A 311 -31.00 23.84 3.33
CA GLU A 311 -31.86 23.72 2.15
C GLU A 311 -31.09 23.07 0.99
N ILE A 312 -31.70 22.08 0.34
CA ILE A 312 -31.08 21.30 -0.74
C ILE A 312 -31.76 21.57 -2.08
N ASP A 313 -30.99 22.01 -3.06
CA ASP A 313 -31.41 22.10 -4.47
C ASP A 313 -30.80 20.96 -5.27
N LEU A 314 -31.56 19.88 -5.47
CA LEU A 314 -31.17 18.76 -6.32
C LEU A 314 -31.76 18.93 -7.73
N LYS A 315 -30.88 18.87 -8.74
CA LYS A 315 -31.28 18.81 -10.14
C LYS A 315 -30.59 17.64 -10.82
N THR A 316 -31.37 16.76 -11.42
CA THR A 316 -30.85 15.70 -12.27
C THR A 316 -31.41 15.81 -13.69
N LEU A 317 -30.59 15.46 -14.68
CA LEU A 317 -30.99 15.39 -16.08
C LEU A 317 -30.36 14.15 -16.73
N GLY A 318 -31.20 13.36 -17.40
CA GLY A 318 -30.79 12.05 -17.96
C GLY A 318 -30.71 10.95 -16.90
N VAL A 319 -30.61 9.70 -17.35
CA VAL A 319 -30.55 8.52 -16.47
C VAL A 319 -29.09 8.13 -16.22
N ILE A 320 -28.69 8.05 -14.94
CA ILE A 320 -27.34 7.65 -14.52
C ILE A 320 -27.38 6.21 -14.02
N ASP A 321 -27.14 5.27 -14.92
CA ASP A 321 -27.08 3.84 -14.61
C ASP A 321 -25.63 3.32 -14.64
N SER A 322 -25.01 3.43 -15.82
CA SER A 322 -23.59 3.10 -16.01
C SER A 322 -22.71 4.35 -15.87
N ILE A 323 -21.58 4.15 -15.18
CA ILE A 323 -20.55 5.17 -14.96
C ILE A 323 -19.22 4.60 -15.49
N PRO A 324 -18.91 4.82 -16.77
CA PRO A 324 -17.67 4.32 -17.36
C PRO A 324 -16.48 5.16 -16.87
N ASN A 325 -15.26 4.62 -17.05
CA ASN A 325 -13.99 5.34 -16.88
C ASN A 325 -13.61 5.77 -15.46
N ILE A 326 -14.43 5.51 -14.46
CA ILE A 326 -14.09 5.63 -13.03
C ILE A 326 -14.67 4.45 -12.25
N LYS A 327 -13.96 3.97 -11.23
CA LYS A 327 -14.54 2.98 -10.31
C LYS A 327 -15.65 3.65 -9.50
N VAL A 328 -16.81 3.01 -9.44
CA VAL A 328 -17.97 3.52 -8.67
C VAL A 328 -17.60 3.77 -7.20
N SER A 329 -16.78 2.90 -6.58
CA SER A 329 -16.29 3.10 -5.21
C SER A 329 -15.49 4.39 -5.03
N ASP A 330 -14.59 4.67 -5.98
CA ASP A 330 -13.73 5.86 -5.97
C ASP A 330 -14.58 7.12 -6.21
N LEU A 331 -15.58 7.05 -7.09
CA LEU A 331 -16.54 8.14 -7.29
C LEU A 331 -17.37 8.40 -6.04
N CYS A 332 -17.92 7.37 -5.39
CA CYS A 332 -18.68 7.51 -4.15
C CYS A 332 -17.84 8.14 -3.04
N GLU A 333 -16.56 7.78 -2.92
CA GLU A 333 -15.64 8.39 -1.97
C GLU A 333 -15.44 9.89 -2.25
N ILE A 334 -15.22 10.26 -3.52
CA ILE A 334 -15.07 11.67 -3.92
C ILE A 334 -16.36 12.47 -3.68
N ILE A 335 -17.52 11.93 -4.08
CA ILE A 335 -18.81 12.58 -3.89
C ILE A 335 -19.14 12.72 -2.39
N GLY A 336 -18.83 11.71 -1.59
CA GLY A 336 -18.94 11.78 -0.13
C GLY A 336 -18.11 12.93 0.45
N ILE A 337 -16.85 13.04 0.06
CA ILE A 337 -15.96 14.14 0.47
C ILE A 337 -16.51 15.50 0.06
N PHE A 338 -17.02 15.63 -1.17
CA PHE A 338 -17.54 16.90 -1.68
C PHE A 338 -18.82 17.32 -0.95
N LEU A 339 -19.74 16.37 -0.70
CA LEU A 339 -20.96 16.63 0.07
C LEU A 339 -20.64 16.95 1.52
N ASP A 340 -19.71 16.25 2.17
CA ASP A 340 -19.28 16.58 3.53
C ASP A 340 -18.72 18.01 3.62
N ASN A 341 -17.83 18.37 2.69
CA ASN A 341 -17.30 19.73 2.62
C ASN A 341 -18.41 20.77 2.41
N ALA A 342 -19.36 20.49 1.52
CA ALA A 342 -20.48 21.37 1.21
C ALA A 342 -21.41 21.56 2.41
N ILE A 343 -21.77 20.48 3.09
CA ILE A 343 -22.66 20.48 4.27
C ILE A 343 -22.01 21.23 5.42
N GLU A 344 -20.75 20.91 5.75
CA GLU A 344 -20.05 21.58 6.84
C GLU A 344 -19.85 23.07 6.57
N ALA A 345 -19.63 23.47 5.31
CA ALA A 345 -19.44 24.87 4.95
C ALA A 345 -20.79 25.62 4.95
N ALA A 346 -21.85 25.01 4.40
CA ALA A 346 -23.20 25.59 4.40
C ALA A 346 -23.72 25.78 5.84
N GLN A 347 -23.41 24.85 6.75
CA GLN A 347 -23.85 24.95 8.15
C GLN A 347 -23.33 26.19 8.88
N LEU A 348 -22.14 26.66 8.48
CA LEU A 348 -21.52 27.88 9.02
C LEU A 348 -21.94 29.15 8.28
N SER A 349 -22.63 29.02 7.15
CA SER A 349 -23.09 30.16 6.33
C SER A 349 -24.46 30.67 6.78
N ASP A 350 -24.75 31.94 6.49
CA ASP A 350 -26.06 32.52 6.78
C ASP A 350 -27.18 31.92 5.90
N LYS A 351 -26.88 31.63 4.62
CA LYS A 351 -27.86 31.11 3.66
C LYS A 351 -28.19 29.63 3.85
N LYS A 352 -27.26 28.81 4.35
CA LYS A 352 -27.43 27.36 4.60
C LYS A 352 -28.03 26.59 3.43
N THR A 353 -27.41 26.69 2.27
CA THR A 353 -27.88 26.05 1.03
C THR A 353 -26.82 25.13 0.43
N VAL A 354 -27.22 23.94 -0.02
CA VAL A 354 -26.38 23.01 -0.80
C VAL A 354 -27.08 22.69 -2.12
N GLY A 355 -26.39 22.90 -3.24
CA GLY A 355 -26.88 22.56 -4.57
C GLY A 355 -26.15 21.34 -5.12
N VAL A 356 -26.90 20.34 -5.59
CA VAL A 356 -26.37 19.12 -6.21
C VAL A 356 -26.96 19.00 -7.62
N ASN A 357 -26.12 19.18 -8.64
CA ASN A 357 -26.51 19.06 -10.04
C ASN A 357 -25.82 17.85 -10.67
N ILE A 358 -26.60 16.94 -11.25
CA ILE A 358 -26.07 15.72 -11.90
C ILE A 358 -26.70 15.56 -13.27
N PHE A 359 -25.89 15.75 -14.30
CA PHE A 359 -26.33 15.70 -15.69
C PHE A 359 -25.62 14.59 -16.43
N SER A 360 -26.38 13.68 -17.03
CA SER A 360 -25.88 12.63 -17.89
C SER A 360 -26.22 12.95 -19.34
N PHE A 361 -25.19 13.23 -20.13
CA PHE A 361 -25.25 13.43 -21.58
C PHE A 361 -24.67 12.22 -22.31
N ASP A 362 -24.86 12.13 -23.62
CA ASP A 362 -24.30 11.03 -24.43
C ASP A 362 -22.76 10.99 -24.36
N THR A 363 -22.12 12.16 -24.27
CA THR A 363 -20.66 12.30 -24.28
C THR A 363 -20.02 12.35 -22.89
N CYS A 364 -20.77 12.61 -21.82
CA CYS A 364 -20.20 12.80 -20.49
C CYS A 364 -21.24 12.75 -19.37
N ILE A 365 -20.75 12.56 -18.15
CA ILE A 365 -21.51 12.75 -16.90
C ILE A 365 -20.89 13.93 -16.16
N ASP A 366 -21.67 14.98 -15.92
CA ASP A 366 -21.29 16.18 -15.18
C ASP A 366 -21.94 16.15 -13.79
N ILE A 367 -21.13 16.20 -12.74
CA ILE A 367 -21.56 16.27 -11.34
C ILE A 367 -21.01 17.55 -10.74
N LYS A 368 -21.89 18.42 -10.22
CA LYS A 368 -21.54 19.69 -9.61
C LYS A 368 -22.19 19.82 -8.24
N ILE A 369 -21.36 19.96 -7.22
CA ILE A 369 -21.78 20.20 -5.84
C ILE A 369 -21.40 21.64 -5.49
N SER A 370 -22.34 22.36 -4.90
CA SER A 370 -22.17 23.76 -4.51
C SER A 370 -22.72 24.02 -3.12
N ASN A 371 -22.13 24.96 -2.40
CA ASN A 371 -22.63 25.39 -1.10
C ASN A 371 -22.51 26.91 -0.96
N SER A 372 -23.38 27.49 -0.13
CA SER A 372 -23.20 28.86 0.32
C SER A 372 -22.03 28.95 1.30
N CYS A 373 -21.34 30.08 1.26
CA CYS A 373 -20.26 30.41 2.18
C CYS A 373 -20.13 31.94 2.30
N ASP A 374 -20.00 32.44 3.52
CA ASP A 374 -20.01 33.89 3.78
C ASP A 374 -18.71 34.58 3.36
N ASN A 375 -17.60 33.84 3.33
CA ASN A 375 -16.29 34.34 2.94
C ASN A 375 -15.66 33.45 1.86
N MET A 376 -14.91 34.08 0.95
CA MET A 376 -14.14 33.36 -0.06
C MET A 376 -13.11 32.43 0.62
N PRO A 377 -13.12 31.12 0.35
CA PRO A 377 -12.10 30.23 0.87
C PRO A 377 -10.75 30.50 0.16
N PRO A 378 -9.61 30.29 0.83
CA PRO A 378 -8.28 30.52 0.29
C PRO A 378 -7.93 29.49 -0.80
N MET A 379 -8.36 29.78 -2.03
CA MET A 379 -8.31 28.88 -3.19
C MET A 379 -6.90 28.36 -3.52
N GLY A 380 -5.87 29.16 -3.28
CA GLY A 380 -4.48 28.78 -3.57
C GLY A 380 -3.95 27.63 -2.71
N ARG A 381 -4.55 27.37 -1.55
CA ARG A 381 -4.06 26.36 -0.58
C ARG A 381 -5.09 25.29 -0.24
N ILE A 382 -6.33 25.43 -0.69
CA ILE A 382 -7.44 24.54 -0.30
C ILE A 382 -7.23 23.07 -0.69
N LYS A 383 -6.30 22.79 -1.63
CA LYS A 383 -5.93 21.45 -2.08
C LYS A 383 -4.67 20.88 -1.41
N GLU A 384 -4.00 21.66 -0.54
CA GLU A 384 -2.82 21.20 0.20
C GLU A 384 -3.23 20.18 1.28
N ASP A 385 -2.51 19.06 1.35
CA ASP A 385 -2.76 18.02 2.35
C ASP A 385 -2.52 18.57 3.77
N GLY A 386 -3.54 18.46 4.63
CA GLY A 386 -3.52 19.01 5.99
C GLY A 386 -3.86 20.49 6.09
N PHE A 387 -4.24 21.15 4.99
CA PHE A 387 -4.71 22.53 5.03
C PHE A 387 -6.20 22.57 5.35
N SER A 388 -6.55 23.09 6.54
CA SER A 388 -7.92 23.32 6.98
C SER A 388 -8.01 24.65 7.70
N ILE A 389 -9.04 25.43 7.36
CA ILE A 389 -9.37 26.67 8.07
C ILE A 389 -10.15 26.38 9.36
N LYS A 390 -10.48 25.10 9.61
CA LYS A 390 -11.38 24.63 10.67
C LYS A 390 -10.68 23.89 11.83
N GLY A 391 -9.35 23.93 11.93
CA GLY A 391 -8.55 23.39 13.06
C GLY A 391 -7.45 22.38 12.69
N GLU A 392 -6.63 22.00 13.68
CA GLU A 392 -5.62 20.92 13.59
C GLU A 392 -6.31 19.53 13.48
N ASP A 393 -5.71 18.56 12.78
CA ASP A 393 -6.26 17.23 12.39
C ASP A 393 -7.37 17.21 11.30
N ARG A 394 -7.49 18.26 10.49
CA ARG A 394 -8.41 18.32 9.34
C ARG A 394 -7.69 18.71 8.04
N GLY A 395 -8.41 18.69 6.90
CA GLY A 395 -7.86 19.14 5.61
C GLY A 395 -7.32 18.03 4.72
N HIS A 396 -7.60 16.77 5.05
CA HIS A 396 -7.17 15.62 4.24
C HIS A 396 -8.18 15.27 3.12
N GLY A 397 -9.45 15.61 3.30
CA GLY A 397 -10.53 15.16 2.39
C GLY A 397 -10.27 15.56 0.93
N LEU A 398 -10.00 16.85 0.67
CA LEU A 398 -9.77 17.30 -0.70
C LEU A 398 -8.47 16.74 -1.31
N ALA A 399 -7.43 16.58 -0.50
CA ALA A 399 -6.18 15.94 -0.93
C ALA A 399 -6.38 14.44 -1.27
N ILE A 400 -7.24 13.73 -0.52
CA ILE A 400 -7.64 12.36 -0.82
C ILE A 400 -8.42 12.32 -2.15
N ALA A 401 -9.40 13.21 -2.33
CA ALA A 401 -10.17 13.30 -3.57
C ALA A 401 -9.26 13.57 -4.79
N GLU A 402 -8.34 14.53 -4.70
CA GLU A 402 -7.33 14.81 -5.74
C GLU A 402 -6.43 13.60 -6.01
N LYS A 403 -5.97 12.90 -4.97
CA LYS A 403 -5.17 11.68 -5.11
C LYS A 403 -5.95 10.55 -5.81
N ILE A 404 -7.24 10.43 -5.57
CA ILE A 404 -8.10 9.47 -6.27
C ILE A 404 -8.28 9.91 -7.73
N LEU A 405 -8.64 11.17 -7.97
CA LEU A 405 -8.85 11.74 -9.30
C LEU A 405 -7.59 11.64 -10.18
N SER A 406 -6.38 11.82 -9.61
CA SER A 406 -5.11 11.70 -10.32
C SER A 406 -4.86 10.31 -10.96
N LYS A 407 -5.61 9.27 -10.55
CA LYS A 407 -5.56 7.93 -11.16
C LYS A 407 -6.30 7.86 -12.50
N TYR A 408 -7.21 8.80 -12.77
CA TYR A 408 -8.15 8.77 -13.90
C TYR A 408 -7.88 9.95 -14.85
N LYS A 409 -7.30 9.69 -16.02
CA LYS A 409 -6.96 10.74 -16.99
C LYS A 409 -8.17 11.36 -17.69
N THR A 410 -9.29 10.62 -17.76
CA THR A 410 -10.52 10.97 -18.48
C THR A 410 -11.57 11.62 -17.57
N VAL A 411 -11.19 11.93 -16.33
CA VAL A 411 -12.06 12.57 -15.34
C VAL A 411 -11.47 13.95 -15.08
N LEU A 412 -12.18 14.98 -15.53
CA LEU A 412 -11.81 16.37 -15.32
C LEU A 412 -12.45 16.85 -14.02
N ASN A 413 -11.69 17.57 -13.20
CA ASN A 413 -12.20 18.18 -11.97
C ASN A 413 -11.93 19.68 -11.97
N SER A 414 -12.81 20.43 -11.31
CA SER A 414 -12.63 21.87 -11.10
C SER A 414 -13.17 22.30 -9.75
N THR A 415 -12.55 23.34 -9.21
CA THR A 415 -12.94 23.98 -7.96
C THR A 415 -12.98 25.47 -8.21
N MET A 416 -14.11 26.10 -7.95
CA MET A 416 -14.37 27.49 -8.27
C MET A 416 -15.13 28.15 -7.12
N TYR A 417 -15.03 29.48 -7.03
CA TYR A 417 -15.89 30.30 -6.19
C TYR A 417 -16.55 31.34 -7.07
N ASP A 418 -17.85 31.48 -6.88
CA ASP A 418 -18.68 32.47 -7.54
C ASP A 418 -18.84 33.67 -6.60
N ASP A 419 -18.14 34.76 -6.90
CA ASP A 419 -18.13 36.00 -6.11
C ASP A 419 -19.49 36.71 -6.11
N ILE A 420 -20.36 36.46 -7.11
CA ILE A 420 -21.65 37.13 -7.24
C ILE A 420 -22.68 36.41 -6.36
N GLU A 421 -22.66 35.09 -6.37
CA GLU A 421 -23.62 34.25 -5.64
C GLU A 421 -23.14 33.87 -4.22
N ASN A 422 -21.87 34.14 -3.88
CA ASN A 422 -21.17 33.66 -2.69
C ASN A 422 -21.26 32.13 -2.55
N LYS A 423 -20.95 31.42 -3.64
CA LYS A 423 -21.03 29.97 -3.71
C LYS A 423 -19.67 29.34 -4.00
N PHE A 424 -19.31 28.37 -3.17
CA PHE A 424 -18.19 27.47 -3.46
C PHE A 424 -18.70 26.29 -4.29
N ILE A 425 -17.92 25.90 -5.31
CA ILE A 425 -18.34 24.93 -6.32
C ILE A 425 -17.23 23.90 -6.53
N GLN A 426 -17.61 22.63 -6.46
CA GLN A 426 -16.77 21.49 -6.82
C GLN A 426 -17.46 20.72 -7.95
N ALA A 427 -16.77 20.54 -9.07
CA ALA A 427 -17.35 19.87 -10.22
C ALA A 427 -16.42 18.78 -10.76
N ILE A 428 -17.02 17.68 -11.20
CA ILE A 428 -16.36 16.56 -11.87
C ILE A 428 -17.09 16.28 -13.16
N LYS A 429 -16.33 16.08 -14.23
CA LYS A 429 -16.79 15.68 -15.55
C LYS A 429 -16.14 14.37 -15.94
N ILE A 430 -16.96 13.35 -16.18
CA ILE A 430 -16.52 12.01 -16.58
C ILE A 430 -16.85 11.87 -18.06
N GLU A 431 -15.82 11.81 -18.91
CA GLU A 431 -16.02 11.63 -20.35
C GLU A 431 -16.45 10.19 -20.67
N ARG A 432 -17.43 10.05 -21.57
CA ARG A 432 -17.81 8.78 -22.19
C ARG A 432 -17.07 8.71 -23.52
N HIS A 433 -16.05 7.85 -23.61
CA HIS A 433 -15.47 7.53 -24.91
C HIS A 433 -16.47 6.65 -25.67
N ILE A 434 -16.89 7.12 -26.83
CA ILE A 434 -17.55 6.30 -27.85
C ILE A 434 -16.49 5.41 -28.50
#